data_AF-A0A397W353-F1
#
_entry.id   AF-A0A397W353-F1
#
_cell.length_a   1.000
_cell.length_b   1.000
_cell.length_c   1.000
_cell.angle_alpha   90.00
_cell.angle_beta   90.00
_cell.angle_gamma   90.00
#
_symmetry.space_group_name_H-M   'P 1'
#
loop_
_entity.id
_entity.type
_entity.pdbx_description
1 polymer ?
#
loop_
_entity_poly.entity_id
_entity_poly.type
_entity_poly.pdbx_seq_one_letter_code
_entity_poly.pdbx_strand_id
1 'polypeptide(L)'
;MNKILIIILIAIFPIVYANGGYQDCSLYTIKDADLGMVFFDPDPPLFGLPLKFNYSISGLKPTTTSTSLFFAFFSENANVPFDAHIMQVKSNLTELNLSDLYVHTPLITSAYSIMVALIDDSVGYIQCIVIAE
;
A
#
# COMPACT_ATOMS: atom_id res chain seq x y z
N MET A 1 -19.16 -2.55 46.36
CA MET A 1 -17.68 -2.63 46.45
C MET A 1 -17.32 -4.08 46.24
N ASN A 2 -16.64 -4.58 45.20
CA ASN A 2 -15.61 -4.05 44.31
C ASN A 2 -15.99 -4.29 42.83
N LYS A 3 -16.45 -3.24 42.12
CA LYS A 3 -16.60 -3.25 40.66
C LYS A 3 -15.41 -2.60 39.93
N ILE A 4 -14.33 -2.31 40.67
CA ILE A 4 -13.18 -1.52 40.21
C ILE A 4 -12.09 -2.40 39.56
N LEU A 5 -12.19 -3.74 39.67
CA LEU A 5 -11.13 -4.64 39.21
C LEU A 5 -11.19 -5.03 37.71
N ILE A 6 -12.27 -4.70 36.99
CA ILE A 6 -12.41 -5.05 35.56
C ILE A 6 -12.00 -3.88 34.64
N ILE A 7 -11.87 -2.66 35.18
CA ILE A 7 -11.66 -1.45 34.36
C ILE A 7 -10.17 -1.26 33.99
N ILE A 8 -9.24 -1.95 34.66
CA ILE A 8 -7.79 -1.69 34.51
C ILE A 8 -7.13 -2.59 33.44
N LEU A 9 -7.83 -3.58 32.88
CA LEU A 9 -7.30 -4.47 31.83
C LEU A 9 -7.70 -4.10 30.39
N ILE A 10 -8.30 -2.92 30.20
CA ILE A 10 -8.45 -2.29 28.87
C ILE A 10 -7.28 -1.30 28.60
N ALA A 11 -6.39 -1.11 29.57
CA ALA A 11 -5.30 -0.13 29.53
C ALA A 11 -4.05 -0.54 28.71
N ILE A 12 -4.17 -1.43 27.71
CA ILE A 12 -3.06 -1.75 26.78
C ILE A 12 -3.54 -1.91 25.34
N PHE A 13 -4.47 -1.06 24.91
CA PHE A 13 -4.68 -0.83 23.48
C PHE A 13 -4.85 0.68 23.26
N PRO A 14 -4.05 1.23 22.35
CA PRO A 14 -4.58 1.39 21.02
C PRO A 14 -4.02 0.27 20.15
N ILE A 15 -4.93 -0.57 19.66
CA ILE A 15 -4.69 -1.20 18.38
C ILE A 15 -4.67 -0.03 17.41
N VAL A 16 -3.47 0.40 17.01
CA VAL A 16 -3.31 1.42 15.98
C VAL A 16 -3.62 0.72 14.66
N TYR A 17 -4.89 0.71 14.28
CA TYR A 17 -5.28 0.53 12.88
C TYR A 17 -5.39 1.93 12.29
N ALA A 18 -4.26 2.57 11.99
CA ALA A 18 -4.24 3.90 11.41
C ALA A 18 -3.87 3.87 9.93
N ASN A 19 -4.65 3.21 9.08
CA ASN A 19 -4.56 3.40 7.63
C ASN A 19 -5.83 4.09 7.11
N GLY A 20 -6.12 5.25 7.69
CA GLY A 20 -7.29 6.08 7.37
C GLY A 20 -6.95 7.17 6.37
N GLY A 21 -6.57 6.81 5.14
CA GLY A 21 -6.19 7.77 4.11
C GLY A 21 -6.03 7.15 2.74
N TYR A 22 -7.09 6.51 2.22
CA TYR A 22 -7.08 5.94 0.87
C TYR A 22 -7.60 6.96 -0.14
N GLN A 23 -6.76 7.35 -1.09
CA GLN A 23 -7.23 8.02 -2.30
C GLN A 23 -6.97 7.12 -3.52
N ASP A 24 -8.06 6.61 -4.10
CA ASP A 24 -7.99 5.91 -5.38
C ASP A 24 -7.55 6.92 -6.46
N CYS A 25 -6.41 6.66 -7.08
CA CYS A 25 -5.88 7.49 -8.16
C CYS A 25 -6.38 7.04 -9.55
N SER A 26 -7.52 6.33 -9.55
CA SER A 26 -8.25 5.80 -10.70
C SER A 26 -8.84 6.87 -11.63
N LEU A 27 -8.01 7.60 -12.37
CA LEU A 27 -8.49 8.11 -13.67
C LEU A 27 -8.50 7.01 -14.74
N TYR A 28 -7.84 5.86 -14.48
CA TYR A 28 -7.63 4.79 -15.47
C TYR A 28 -7.91 3.35 -14.97
N THR A 29 -8.36 3.17 -13.71
CA THR A 29 -8.64 1.83 -13.14
C THR A 29 -9.71 1.11 -13.95
N ILE A 30 -9.46 -0.17 -14.23
CA ILE A 30 -10.47 -1.07 -14.78
C ILE A 30 -11.57 -1.20 -13.72
N LYS A 31 -12.72 -0.56 -13.95
CA LYS A 31 -13.86 -0.45 -13.00
C LYS A 31 -14.40 -1.77 -12.41
N ASP A 32 -13.91 -2.91 -12.89
CA ASP A 32 -14.39 -4.23 -12.52
C ASP A 32 -13.47 -4.97 -11.55
N ALA A 33 -12.30 -4.42 -11.19
CA ALA A 33 -11.42 -5.01 -10.18
C ALA A 33 -11.75 -4.46 -8.79
N ASP A 34 -11.75 -5.32 -7.77
CA ASP A 34 -11.93 -4.90 -6.39
C ASP A 34 -10.78 -3.94 -5.99
N LEU A 35 -11.06 -3.02 -5.07
CA LEU A 35 -10.00 -2.25 -4.42
C LEU A 35 -9.13 -3.25 -3.64
N GLY A 36 -7.92 -3.51 -4.16
CA GLY A 36 -6.86 -4.18 -3.43
C GLY A 36 -6.58 -3.53 -2.09
N MET A 37 -6.14 -4.36 -1.16
CA MET A 37 -5.82 -4.01 0.21
C MET A 37 -4.31 -3.95 0.36
N VAL A 38 -3.85 -2.91 1.06
CA VAL A 38 -2.44 -2.71 1.40
C VAL A 38 -2.34 -2.57 2.91
N PHE A 39 -1.48 -3.39 3.50
CA PHE A 39 -1.04 -3.26 4.89
C PHE A 39 0.46 -3.02 4.90
N PHE A 40 0.93 -2.18 5.81
CA PHE A 40 2.35 -1.94 6.02
C PHE A 40 2.65 -1.80 7.51
N ASP A 41 3.89 -2.09 7.89
CA ASP A 41 4.42 -1.96 9.25
C ASP A 41 5.96 -1.74 9.15
N PRO A 42 6.57 -0.88 9.99
CA PRO A 42 5.93 0.02 10.96
C PRO A 42 5.12 1.14 10.30
N ASP A 43 4.27 1.80 11.07
CA ASP A 43 3.60 3.01 10.59
C ASP A 43 4.65 4.08 10.18
N PRO A 44 4.54 4.68 8.99
CA PRO A 44 5.26 5.88 8.60
C PRO A 44 5.01 7.04 9.59
N PRO A 45 5.82 8.10 9.54
CA PRO A 45 6.98 8.28 8.69
C PRO A 45 8.23 7.63 9.30
N LEU A 46 8.91 6.79 8.51
CA LEU A 46 10.23 6.23 8.84
C LEU A 46 11.27 6.69 7.82
N PHE A 47 12.53 6.77 8.25
CA PHE A 47 13.63 7.27 7.44
C PHE A 47 14.70 6.19 7.26
N GLY A 48 14.97 5.79 6.02
CA GLY A 48 15.95 4.75 5.69
C GLY A 48 15.68 3.34 6.23
N LEU A 49 14.50 3.08 6.80
CA LEU A 49 14.14 1.79 7.37
C LEU A 49 13.26 0.99 6.38
N PRO A 50 13.32 -0.36 6.39
CA PRO A 50 12.38 -1.16 5.62
C PRO A 50 10.95 -1.04 6.17
N LEU A 51 10.00 -0.74 5.28
CA LEU A 51 8.58 -1.03 5.46
C LEU A 51 8.28 -2.43 4.95
N LYS A 52 7.49 -3.17 5.72
CA LYS A 52 6.99 -4.49 5.35
C LYS A 52 5.58 -4.37 4.81
N PHE A 53 5.41 -4.56 3.51
CA PHE A 53 4.14 -4.51 2.81
C PHE A 53 3.50 -5.90 2.65
N ASN A 54 2.18 -5.94 2.85
CA ASN A 54 1.31 -7.00 2.38
C ASN A 54 0.32 -6.39 1.39
N TYR A 55 0.23 -6.98 0.20
CA TYR A 55 -0.64 -6.53 -0.88
C TYR A 55 -1.56 -7.68 -1.31
N SER A 56 -2.85 -7.41 -1.40
CA SER A 56 -3.82 -8.39 -1.90
C SER A 56 -4.86 -7.73 -2.79
N ILE A 57 -5.17 -8.32 -3.93
CA ILE A 57 -6.26 -7.89 -4.82
C ILE A 57 -6.97 -9.11 -5.41
N SER A 58 -8.28 -9.01 -5.56
CA SER A 58 -9.16 -9.98 -6.22
C SER A 58 -9.87 -9.35 -7.43
N GLY A 59 -10.49 -10.19 -8.26
CA GLY A 59 -11.28 -9.71 -9.40
C GLY A 59 -10.42 -9.14 -10.53
N LEU A 60 -9.14 -9.51 -10.60
CA LEU A 60 -8.28 -9.11 -11.69
C LEU A 60 -8.77 -9.71 -13.01
N LYS A 61 -8.76 -8.91 -14.07
CA LYS A 61 -8.89 -9.42 -15.44
C LYS A 61 -7.53 -9.96 -15.87
N PRO A 62 -7.43 -11.24 -16.27
CA PRO A 62 -6.15 -11.79 -16.69
C PRO A 62 -5.59 -11.02 -17.89
N THR A 63 -4.36 -10.52 -17.76
CA THR A 63 -3.63 -9.85 -18.85
C THR A 63 -2.63 -10.79 -19.51
N THR A 64 -2.34 -10.57 -20.79
CA THR A 64 -1.38 -11.39 -21.57
C THR A 64 0.03 -10.82 -21.59
N THR A 65 0.24 -9.65 -20.96
CA THR A 65 1.49 -8.89 -20.95
C THR A 65 2.17 -8.95 -19.59
N SER A 66 3.29 -8.25 -19.43
CA SER A 66 4.00 -8.18 -18.16
C SER A 66 3.25 -7.29 -17.17
N THR A 67 3.17 -7.75 -15.93
CA THR A 67 2.51 -7.04 -14.82
C THR A 67 3.55 -6.74 -13.75
N SER A 68 3.52 -5.53 -13.21
CA SER A 68 4.46 -5.07 -12.19
C SER A 68 3.72 -4.38 -11.03
N LEU A 69 4.22 -4.60 -9.83
CA LEU A 69 3.83 -3.87 -8.63
C LEU A 69 4.85 -2.75 -8.39
N PHE A 70 4.34 -1.54 -8.19
CA PHE A 70 5.09 -0.32 -7.95
C PHE A 70 4.85 0.16 -6.53
N PHE A 71 5.93 0.54 -5.85
CA PHE A 71 5.93 1.31 -4.60
C PHE A 71 6.65 2.61 -4.87
N ALA A 72 5.95 3.74 -4.84
CA ALA A 72 6.52 5.03 -5.21
C ALA A 72 6.32 6.05 -4.09
N PHE A 73 7.36 6.82 -3.81
CA PHE A 73 7.40 7.82 -2.74
C PHE A 73 7.36 9.22 -3.32
N PHE A 74 6.45 10.04 -2.82
CA PHE A 74 6.21 11.39 -3.29
C PHE A 74 6.40 12.38 -2.15
N SER A 75 6.97 13.55 -2.47
CA SER A 75 6.95 14.67 -1.55
C SER A 75 5.54 15.23 -1.48
N GLU A 76 5.25 16.01 -0.43
CA GLU A 76 3.98 16.70 -0.29
C GLU A 76 3.65 17.50 -1.58
N ASN A 77 2.48 17.23 -2.17
CA ASN A 77 1.98 17.85 -3.41
C ASN A 77 2.82 17.59 -4.69
N ALA A 78 3.73 16.62 -4.69
CA ALA A 78 4.50 16.27 -5.89
C ALA A 78 3.71 15.33 -6.82
N ASN A 79 3.84 15.53 -8.13
CA ASN A 79 3.23 14.68 -9.16
C ASN A 79 4.21 13.66 -9.76
N VAL A 80 5.46 13.68 -9.32
CA VAL A 80 6.54 12.79 -9.78
C VAL A 80 7.15 12.16 -8.54
N PRO A 81 7.29 10.82 -8.49
CA PRO A 81 7.94 10.19 -7.35
C PRO A 81 9.43 10.52 -7.37
N PHE A 82 9.99 10.80 -6.20
CA PHE A 82 11.43 11.02 -6.07
C PHE A 82 12.16 9.70 -5.79
N ASP A 83 11.45 8.65 -5.38
CA ASP A 83 11.97 7.29 -5.21
C ASP A 83 10.88 6.27 -5.59
N ALA A 84 11.29 5.14 -6.18
CA ALA A 84 10.36 4.10 -6.63
C ALA A 84 11.02 2.71 -6.68
N HIS A 85 10.26 1.70 -6.22
CA HIS A 85 10.61 0.30 -6.28
C HIS A 85 9.62 -0.44 -7.17
N ILE A 86 10.14 -1.27 -8.07
CA ILE A 86 9.37 -2.01 -9.06
C ILE A 86 9.66 -3.49 -8.89
N MET A 87 8.61 -4.29 -8.80
CA MET A 87 8.67 -5.74 -8.75
C MET A 87 7.82 -6.33 -9.86
N GLN A 88 8.39 -7.18 -10.69
CA GLN A 88 7.59 -7.98 -11.63
C GLN A 88 6.77 -9.01 -10.85
N VAL A 89 5.49 -9.10 -11.19
CA VAL A 89 4.58 -10.09 -10.63
C VAL A 89 4.05 -10.97 -11.75
N LYS A 90 3.54 -12.15 -11.39
CA LYS A 90 2.99 -13.07 -12.38
C LYS A 90 1.77 -12.43 -13.05
N SER A 91 1.73 -12.47 -14.37
CA SER A 91 0.60 -12.02 -15.17
C SER A 91 -0.45 -13.11 -15.35
N ASN A 92 -1.56 -12.78 -16.01
CA ASN A 92 -2.66 -13.71 -16.28
C ASN A 92 -3.27 -14.33 -15.00
N LEU A 93 -3.40 -13.51 -13.94
CA LEU A 93 -4.00 -13.90 -12.67
C LEU A 93 -5.37 -13.25 -12.48
N THR A 94 -6.23 -13.92 -11.72
CA THR A 94 -7.53 -13.38 -11.26
C THR A 94 -7.46 -12.80 -9.84
N GLU A 95 -6.39 -13.13 -9.12
CA GLU A 95 -6.07 -12.63 -7.79
C GLU A 95 -4.56 -12.56 -7.60
N LEU A 96 -4.08 -11.66 -6.75
CA LEU A 96 -2.68 -11.53 -6.40
C LEU A 96 -2.58 -11.29 -4.90
N ASN A 97 -1.84 -12.16 -4.20
CA ASN A 97 -1.57 -12.05 -2.78
C ASN A 97 -0.06 -12.11 -2.57
N LEU A 98 0.51 -11.04 -2.03
CA LEU A 98 1.93 -10.90 -1.73
C LEU A 98 2.09 -10.49 -0.28
N SER A 99 2.97 -11.19 0.43
CA SER A 99 3.24 -10.96 1.84
C SER A 99 4.72 -10.77 2.09
N ASP A 100 5.02 -10.05 3.17
CA ASP A 100 6.39 -9.81 3.65
C ASP A 100 7.29 -9.19 2.55
N LEU A 101 6.75 -8.24 1.80
CA LEU A 101 7.51 -7.44 0.82
C LEU A 101 8.24 -6.32 1.55
N TYR A 102 9.56 -6.29 1.47
CA TYR A 102 10.37 -5.26 2.14
C TYR A 102 10.80 -4.17 1.17
N VAL A 103 10.40 -2.93 1.46
CA VAL A 103 10.76 -1.75 0.67
C VAL A 103 11.38 -0.73 1.62
N HIS A 104 12.59 -0.25 1.31
CA HIS A 104 13.23 0.77 2.13
C HIS A 104 12.55 2.12 1.92
N THR A 105 12.23 2.78 3.04
CA THR A 105 11.78 4.18 2.99
C THR A 105 12.94 5.06 2.53
N PRO A 106 12.64 6.18 1.87
CA PRO A 106 13.69 7.01 1.33
C PRO A 106 14.63 7.60 2.38
N LEU A 107 15.84 7.93 1.93
CA LEU A 107 16.89 8.60 2.73
C LEU A 107 16.90 10.13 2.56
N ILE A 108 15.86 10.70 1.94
CA ILE A 108 15.84 12.12 1.57
C ILE A 108 14.93 12.93 2.51
N THR A 109 13.78 12.37 2.89
CA THR A 109 12.77 13.04 3.70
C THR A 109 12.01 12.02 4.54
N SER A 110 11.56 12.43 5.73
CA SER A 110 10.56 11.68 6.50
C SER A 110 9.13 12.08 6.13
N ALA A 111 8.90 13.23 5.49
CA ALA A 111 7.59 13.62 5.02
C ALA A 111 7.39 13.14 3.58
N TYR A 112 6.60 12.07 3.40
CA TYR A 112 6.27 11.51 2.10
C TYR A 112 4.89 10.84 2.12
N SER A 113 4.28 10.74 0.95
CA SER A 113 3.16 9.83 0.70
C SER A 113 3.65 8.63 -0.11
N ILE A 114 3.01 7.47 0.07
CA ILE A 114 3.34 6.22 -0.62
C ILE A 114 2.23 5.90 -1.61
N MET A 115 2.59 5.63 -2.85
CA MET A 115 1.70 5.05 -3.86
C MET A 115 2.05 3.58 -4.04
N VAL A 116 1.06 2.71 -3.92
CA VAL A 116 1.16 1.29 -4.29
C VAL A 116 0.29 1.06 -5.51
N ALA A 117 0.89 0.63 -6.62
CA ALA A 117 0.19 0.49 -7.89
C ALA A 117 0.50 -0.82 -8.60
N LEU A 118 -0.54 -1.50 -9.08
CA LEU A 118 -0.41 -2.63 -9.99
C LEU A 118 -0.58 -2.11 -11.42
N ILE A 119 0.43 -2.32 -12.24
CA ILE A 119 0.48 -1.83 -13.63
C ILE A 119 0.69 -3.01 -14.56
N ASP A 120 0.02 -2.99 -15.70
CA ASP A 120 0.32 -3.87 -16.82
C ASP A 120 0.80 -3.04 -18.02
N ASP A 121 1.82 -3.54 -18.70
CA ASP A 121 2.52 -2.79 -19.76
C ASP A 121 1.60 -2.39 -20.93
N SER A 122 0.48 -3.08 -21.14
CA SER A 122 -0.44 -2.81 -22.25
C SER A 122 -1.62 -1.91 -21.89
N VAL A 123 -2.11 -2.00 -20.65
CA VAL A 123 -3.32 -1.28 -20.21
C VAL A 123 -3.04 -0.17 -19.20
N GLY A 124 -1.81 -0.07 -18.69
CA GLY A 124 -1.44 0.90 -17.67
C GLY A 124 -1.87 0.47 -16.26
N TYR A 125 -2.33 1.42 -15.46
CA TYR A 125 -2.71 1.17 -14.06
C TYR A 125 -3.93 0.26 -13.97
N ILE A 126 -3.73 -0.97 -13.49
CA ILE A 126 -4.82 -1.88 -13.11
C ILE A 126 -5.43 -1.40 -11.81
N GLN A 127 -4.59 -1.02 -10.84
CA GLN A 127 -5.02 -0.48 -9.55
C GLN A 127 -3.96 0.48 -9.01
N CYS A 128 -4.40 1.50 -8.26
CA CYS A 128 -3.51 2.40 -7.55
C CYS A 128 -4.10 2.81 -6.20
N ILE A 129 -3.28 2.81 -5.16
CA ILE A 129 -3.63 3.25 -3.81
C ILE A 129 -2.58 4.24 -3.37
N VAL A 130 -3.00 5.47 -3.04
CA VAL A 130 -2.13 6.44 -2.37
C VAL A 130 -2.47 6.47 -0.88
N ILE A 131 -1.41 6.40 -0.07
CA ILE A 131 -1.39 6.52 1.38
C ILE A 131 -0.66 7.82 1.69
N ALA A 132 -1.40 8.80 2.21
CA ALA A 132 -0.87 10.07 2.67
C ALA A 132 -1.06 10.18 4.19
N GLU A 133 -0.05 10.71 4.87
CA GLU A 133 -0.13 11.18 6.26
C GLU A 133 -0.18 12.70 6.32
#